data_AF-A0A7U4QP39-F1
#
_entry.id   AF-A0A7U4QP39-F1
#
_cell.length_a   1.000
_cell.length_b   1.000
_cell.length_c   1.000
_cell.angle_alpha   90.00
_cell.angle_beta   90.00
_cell.angle_gamma   90.00
#
_symmetry.space_group_name_H-M   'P 1'
#
loop_
_entity.id
_entity.type
_entity.pdbx_description
1 polymer ?
#
loop_
_entity_poly.entity_id
_entity_poly.type
_entity_poly.pdbx_seq_one_letter_code
_entity_poly.pdbx_strand_id
1 'polypeptide(L)'
;MSIVLGVGIAVTTITTIYLGKKGWQALHKAVGITPGILVYQDPNAPLSLSSMTWQQLNLDNNHLKCLSDHQLRQLQRIDEKVFDYQTYQKELQAQKMTSVVNEQQFMLNKMLQVRLPEMLASHHLANISTSSKNINSEKKAEASELLQQVLNNIEQRLDVLLDEMEAQHLQDLRVMKNYIDSHDS
;
A
#
# COMPACT_ATOMS: atom_id res chain seq x y z
N MET A 1 -11.22 -43.69 -32.33
CA MET A 1 -10.48 -42.64 -33.07
C MET A 1 -10.69 -41.34 -32.31
N SER A 2 -9.60 -40.63 -32.06
CA SER A 2 -9.34 -39.65 -30.99
C SER A 2 -10.24 -38.42 -30.95
N ILE A 3 -10.48 -37.91 -29.74
CA ILE A 3 -10.93 -36.53 -29.50
C ILE A 3 -9.70 -35.73 -29.05
N VAL A 4 -9.22 -34.85 -29.92
CA VAL A 4 -8.26 -33.78 -29.59
C VAL A 4 -8.75 -32.52 -30.29
N LEU A 5 -9.27 -31.57 -29.52
CA LEU A 5 -9.39 -30.14 -29.83
C LEU A 5 -9.38 -29.48 -28.44
N GLY A 6 -8.28 -28.91 -27.96
CA GLY A 6 -7.57 -27.80 -28.59
C GLY A 6 -7.97 -26.54 -27.83
N VAL A 7 -7.17 -26.20 -26.81
CA VAL A 7 -7.39 -25.11 -25.84
C VAL A 7 -7.59 -23.78 -26.57
N GLY A 8 -8.82 -23.26 -26.53
CA GLY A 8 -9.14 -21.91 -26.95
C GLY A 8 -8.66 -20.91 -25.90
N ILE A 9 -7.74 -20.05 -26.31
CA ILE A 9 -7.21 -18.92 -25.56
C ILE A 9 -8.39 -18.03 -25.14
N ALA A 10 -8.54 -17.80 -23.84
CA ALA A 10 -9.54 -16.88 -23.30
C ALA A 10 -9.23 -15.46 -23.79
N VAL A 11 -10.04 -14.98 -24.73
CA VAL A 11 -10.02 -13.59 -25.19
C VAL A 11 -10.53 -12.73 -24.02
N THR A 12 -9.63 -12.02 -23.36
CA THR A 12 -9.98 -10.98 -22.40
C THR A 12 -10.72 -9.87 -23.13
N THR A 13 -12.02 -9.78 -22.93
CA THR A 13 -12.88 -8.72 -23.47
C THR A 13 -12.56 -7.41 -22.76
N ILE A 14 -11.70 -6.59 -23.36
CA ILE A 14 -11.50 -5.18 -22.98
C ILE A 14 -12.71 -4.42 -23.51
N THR A 15 -13.72 -4.17 -22.67
CA THR A 15 -14.85 -3.32 -23.03
C THR A 15 -14.44 -1.85 -22.94
N THR A 16 -14.09 -1.26 -24.09
CA THR A 16 -13.83 0.18 -24.22
C THR A 16 -15.16 0.92 -24.42
N ILE A 17 -15.65 1.60 -23.36
CA ILE A 17 -16.81 2.48 -23.48
C ILE A 17 -16.33 3.81 -24.09
N TYR A 18 -16.61 4.02 -25.37
CA TYR A 18 -16.36 5.29 -26.06
C TYR A 18 -17.43 6.32 -25.67
N LEU A 19 -17.23 7.01 -24.55
CA LEU A 19 -17.95 8.24 -24.23
C LEU A 19 -17.42 9.38 -25.11
N GLY A 20 -18.33 10.03 -25.86
CA GLY A 20 -17.97 11.00 -26.89
C GLY A 20 -17.08 12.15 -26.38
N LYS A 21 -15.97 12.40 -27.10
CA LYS A 21 -14.90 13.37 -26.79
C LYS A 21 -15.37 14.74 -26.26
N LYS A 22 -16.51 15.26 -26.72
CA LYS A 22 -17.00 16.59 -26.34
C LYS A 22 -17.69 16.63 -24.97
N GLY A 23 -18.41 15.57 -24.59
CA GLY A 23 -19.06 15.48 -23.26
C GLY A 23 -18.06 15.22 -22.14
N TRP A 24 -17.06 14.37 -22.42
CA TRP A 24 -15.98 14.05 -21.49
C TRP A 24 -15.10 15.27 -21.19
N GLN A 25 -14.70 16.04 -22.22
CA GLN A 25 -13.87 17.24 -22.03
C GLN A 25 -14.57 18.37 -21.26
N ALA A 26 -15.89 18.50 -21.37
CA ALA A 26 -16.65 19.50 -20.62
C ALA A 26 -16.75 19.16 -19.12
N LEU A 27 -16.91 17.87 -18.79
CA LEU A 27 -16.96 17.39 -17.42
C LEU A 27 -15.60 17.56 -16.73
N HIS A 28 -14.51 17.15 -17.37
CA HIS A 28 -13.16 17.28 -16.82
C HIS A 28 -12.68 18.73 -16.62
N LYS A 29 -13.14 19.67 -17.47
CA LYS A 29 -12.88 21.11 -17.27
C LYS A 29 -13.62 21.68 -16.06
N ALA A 30 -14.80 21.15 -15.72
CA ALA A 30 -15.60 21.63 -14.60
C ALA A 30 -15.08 21.15 -13.24
N VAL A 31 -14.43 19.97 -13.20
CA VAL A 31 -13.87 19.38 -11.96
C VAL A 31 -12.34 19.52 -11.84
N GLY A 32 -11.68 20.23 -12.76
CA GLY A 32 -10.24 20.54 -12.66
C GLY A 32 -9.29 19.35 -12.90
N ILE A 33 -9.79 18.24 -13.46
CA ILE A 33 -9.00 17.02 -13.69
C ILE A 33 -8.46 17.04 -15.12
N THR A 34 -7.15 17.17 -15.28
CA THR A 34 -6.44 17.01 -16.56
C THR A 34 -6.74 15.62 -17.17
N PRO A 35 -7.05 15.50 -18.47
CA PRO A 35 -7.48 14.22 -19.06
C PRO A 35 -6.32 13.22 -19.16
N GLY A 36 -6.18 12.38 -18.14
CA GLY A 36 -5.46 11.11 -18.18
C GLY A 36 -6.42 9.96 -18.46
N ILE A 37 -5.95 8.91 -19.15
CA ILE A 37 -6.73 7.70 -19.39
C ILE A 37 -7.02 7.04 -18.04
N LEU A 38 -8.30 6.92 -17.65
CA LEU A 38 -8.69 6.10 -16.52
C LEU A 38 -8.50 4.63 -16.89
N VAL A 39 -7.37 4.07 -16.49
CA VAL A 39 -7.14 2.63 -16.59
C VAL A 39 -7.77 2.00 -15.35
N TYR A 40 -8.87 1.28 -15.54
CA TYR A 40 -9.42 0.43 -14.48
C TYR A 40 -8.39 -0.66 -14.17
N GLN A 41 -7.79 -0.61 -12.99
CA GLN A 41 -6.97 -1.70 -12.47
C GLN A 41 -7.88 -2.65 -11.69
N ASP A 42 -7.92 -3.91 -12.10
CA ASP A 42 -8.58 -4.95 -11.33
C ASP A 42 -7.79 -5.15 -10.02
N PRO A 43 -8.40 -4.90 -8.85
CA PRO A 43 -7.72 -5.06 -7.57
C PRO A 43 -7.33 -6.51 -7.29
N ASN A 44 -7.82 -7.51 -8.04
CA ASN A 44 -7.45 -8.92 -7.90
C ASN A 44 -6.50 -9.43 -9.00
N ALA A 45 -6.06 -8.58 -9.93
CA ALA A 45 -5.10 -8.98 -10.96
C ALA A 45 -3.77 -9.47 -10.34
N PRO A 46 -3.13 -10.50 -10.90
CA PRO A 46 -1.82 -10.98 -10.42
C PRO A 46 -0.80 -9.84 -10.47
N LEU A 47 -0.08 -9.65 -9.36
CA LEU A 47 0.88 -8.57 -9.22
C LEU A 47 2.17 -8.92 -9.97
N SER A 48 2.62 -8.05 -10.87
CA SER A 48 3.94 -8.15 -11.46
C SER A 48 4.90 -7.20 -10.76
N LEU A 49 6.02 -7.72 -10.26
CA LEU A 49 7.07 -6.91 -9.63
C LEU A 49 7.62 -5.82 -10.57
N SER A 50 7.61 -6.07 -11.88
CA SER A 50 8.06 -5.11 -12.89
C SER A 50 7.13 -3.92 -13.09
N SER A 51 5.85 -4.03 -12.71
CA SER A 51 4.89 -2.92 -12.74
C SER A 51 4.76 -2.20 -11.39
N MET A 52 5.47 -2.66 -10.37
CA MET A 52 5.33 -2.20 -9.00
C MET A 52 6.27 -1.03 -8.75
N THR A 53 5.71 0.13 -8.37
CA THR A 53 6.47 1.32 -7.99
C THR A 53 6.11 1.68 -6.55
N TRP A 54 7.09 1.59 -5.65
CA TRP A 54 6.93 2.00 -4.26
C TRP A 54 7.03 3.52 -4.16
N GLN A 55 6.07 4.14 -3.47
CA GLN A 55 6.05 5.59 -3.30
C GLN A 55 6.90 6.04 -2.10
N GLN A 56 6.84 5.28 -1.01
CA GLN A 56 7.49 5.63 0.26
C GLN A 56 8.48 4.58 0.74
N LEU A 57 8.20 3.29 0.50
CA LEU A 57 9.09 2.22 0.89
C LEU A 57 10.26 2.10 -0.10
N ASN A 58 11.49 2.08 0.42
CA ASN A 58 12.68 1.81 -0.39
C ASN A 58 13.06 0.32 -0.27
N LEU A 59 12.44 -0.51 -1.11
CA LEU A 59 12.62 -1.96 -1.10
C LEU A 59 13.40 -2.44 -2.32
N ASP A 60 14.31 -3.40 -2.13
CA ASP A 60 15.02 -4.06 -3.24
C ASP A 60 14.12 -5.14 -3.86
N ASN A 61 13.79 -4.96 -5.15
CA ASN A 61 12.99 -5.89 -5.93
C ASN A 61 13.54 -7.33 -5.95
N ASN A 62 14.84 -7.53 -5.75
CA ASN A 62 15.41 -8.87 -5.61
C ASN A 62 14.87 -9.60 -4.38
N HIS A 63 14.76 -8.91 -3.25
CA HIS A 63 14.25 -9.49 -2.01
C HIS A 63 12.76 -9.84 -2.09
N LEU A 64 12.04 -9.27 -3.06
CA LEU A 64 10.59 -9.46 -3.24
C LEU A 64 10.23 -10.66 -4.12
N LYS A 65 11.18 -11.21 -4.89
CA LYS A 65 10.95 -12.32 -5.84
C LYS A 65 10.36 -13.58 -5.21
N CYS A 66 10.62 -13.75 -3.93
CA CYS A 66 10.28 -14.95 -3.16
C CYS A 66 9.01 -14.78 -2.32
N LEU A 67 8.33 -13.64 -2.42
CA LEU A 67 7.11 -13.33 -1.70
C LEU A 67 5.89 -13.89 -2.42
N SER A 68 4.87 -14.24 -1.63
CA SER A 68 3.55 -14.57 -2.16
C SER A 68 2.81 -13.30 -2.63
N ASP A 69 1.85 -13.47 -3.55
CA ASP A 69 0.98 -12.36 -3.98
C ASP A 69 0.29 -11.66 -2.81
N HIS A 70 -0.11 -12.41 -1.77
CA HIS A 70 -0.71 -11.86 -0.56
C HIS A 70 0.26 -10.89 0.16
N GLN A 71 1.51 -11.30 0.35
CA GLN A 71 2.54 -10.47 1.00
C GLN A 71 2.90 -9.24 0.15
N LEU A 72 2.92 -9.38 -1.17
CA LEU A 72 3.13 -8.24 -2.08
C LEU A 72 1.99 -7.23 -2.01
N ARG A 73 0.73 -7.69 -2.00
CA ARG A 73 -0.44 -6.81 -1.79
C ARG A 73 -0.40 -6.12 -0.44
N GLN A 74 0.00 -6.84 0.60
CA GLN A 74 0.12 -6.27 1.93
C GLN A 74 1.19 -5.16 1.97
N LEU A 75 2.34 -5.37 1.32
CA LEU A 75 3.35 -4.33 1.18
C LEU A 75 2.82 -3.10 0.44
N GLN A 76 1.96 -3.24 -0.57
CA GLN A 76 1.31 -2.09 -1.22
C GLN A 76 0.42 -1.32 -0.26
N ARG A 77 -0.44 -2.02 0.48
CA ARG A 77 -1.29 -1.38 1.48
C ARG A 77 -0.46 -0.67 2.55
N ILE A 78 0.67 -1.25 2.96
CA ILE A 78 1.60 -0.60 3.88
C ILE A 78 2.20 0.66 3.23
N ASP A 79 2.65 0.61 1.97
CA ASP A 79 3.19 1.77 1.25
C ASP A 79 2.16 2.91 1.14
N GLU A 80 0.91 2.58 0.80
CA GLU A 80 -0.22 3.52 0.77
C GLU A 80 -0.49 4.14 2.14
N LYS A 81 -0.61 3.34 3.19
CA LYS A 81 -0.80 3.83 4.57
C LYS A 81 0.36 4.70 5.05
N VAL A 82 1.59 4.38 4.66
CA VAL A 82 2.77 5.22 4.97
C VAL A 82 2.69 6.54 4.21
N PHE A 83 2.25 6.54 2.96
CA PHE A 83 2.01 7.76 2.19
C PHE A 83 0.98 8.66 2.86
N ASP A 84 -0.17 8.11 3.26
CA ASP A 84 -1.23 8.86 3.94
C ASP A 84 -0.72 9.46 5.25
N TYR A 85 -0.05 8.63 6.06
CA TYR A 85 0.53 9.06 7.33
C TYR A 85 1.55 10.19 7.15
N GLN A 86 2.47 10.07 6.19
CA GLN A 86 3.47 11.11 5.94
C GLN A 86 2.87 12.40 5.37
N THR A 87 1.86 12.29 4.51
CA THR A 87 1.15 13.45 3.96
C THR A 87 0.52 14.24 5.10
N TYR A 88 -0.16 13.56 6.01
CA TYR A 88 -0.74 14.19 7.19
C TYR A 88 0.33 14.84 8.10
N GLN A 89 1.44 14.16 8.35
CA GLN A 89 2.54 14.72 9.15
C GLN A 89 3.08 16.04 8.54
N LYS A 90 3.17 16.12 7.21
CA LYS A 90 3.57 17.35 6.51
C LYS A 90 2.54 18.47 6.67
N GLU A 91 1.25 18.14 6.63
CA GLU A 91 0.17 19.11 6.83
C GLU A 91 0.16 19.68 8.26
N LEU A 92 0.39 18.85 9.27
CA LEU A 92 0.54 19.32 10.66
C LEU A 92 1.75 20.25 10.82
N GLN A 93 2.88 19.90 10.22
CA GLN A 93 4.08 20.75 10.24
C GLN A 93 3.83 22.10 9.56
N ALA A 94 3.09 22.11 8.45
CA ALA A 94 2.71 23.35 7.75
C ALA A 94 1.84 24.27 8.63
N GLN A 95 1.04 23.69 9.52
CA GLN A 95 0.22 24.41 10.50
C GLN A 95 0.98 24.85 11.76
N LYS A 96 2.32 24.69 11.79
CA LYS A 96 3.20 24.96 12.96
C LYS A 96 2.81 24.20 14.22
N MET A 97 1.98 23.16 14.09
CA MET A 97 1.76 22.19 15.16
C MET A 97 2.99 21.28 15.17
N THR A 98 3.94 21.56 16.05
CA THR A 98 5.10 20.67 16.22
C THR A 98 4.62 19.36 16.81
N SER A 99 4.50 18.32 15.97
CA SER A 99 4.33 16.95 16.43
C SER A 99 5.56 16.57 17.25
N VAL A 100 5.41 16.44 18.56
CA VAL A 100 6.41 15.78 19.40
C VAL A 100 6.51 14.36 18.88
N VAL A 101 7.69 13.98 18.36
CA VAL A 101 7.92 12.62 17.87
C VAL A 101 7.70 11.65 19.03
N ASN A 102 6.56 10.99 19.03
CA ASN A 102 6.20 9.99 20.03
C ASN A 102 7.00 8.70 19.74
N GLU A 103 7.26 7.90 20.77
CA GLU A 103 7.94 6.60 20.69
C GLU A 103 7.33 5.70 19.61
N GLN A 104 6.01 5.72 19.44
CA GLN A 104 5.30 4.97 18.40
C GLN A 104 5.73 5.38 16.99
N GLN A 105 5.90 6.69 16.74
CA GLN A 105 6.33 7.23 15.44
C GLN A 105 7.80 6.89 15.17
N PHE A 106 8.65 6.98 16.20
CA PHE A 106 10.06 6.56 16.10
C PHE A 106 10.18 5.07 15.79
N MET A 107 9.42 4.23 16.50
CA MET A 107 9.39 2.79 16.30
C MET A 107 8.94 2.44 14.88
N LEU A 108 7.84 3.03 14.41
CA LEU A 108 7.34 2.84 13.05
C LEU A 108 8.40 3.20 12.02
N ASN A 109 9.03 4.38 12.15
CA ASN A 109 10.06 4.81 11.21
C ASN A 109 11.25 3.82 11.18
N LYS A 110 11.69 3.35 12.35
CA LYS A 110 12.75 2.33 12.45
C LYS A 110 12.33 1.00 11.83
N MET A 111 11.06 0.60 11.99
CA MET A 111 10.53 -0.62 11.37
C MET A 111 10.53 -0.50 9.85
N LEU A 112 10.08 0.61 9.29
CA LEU A 112 9.97 0.82 7.85
C LEU A 112 11.35 0.97 7.18
N GLN A 113 12.26 1.76 7.76
CA GLN A 113 13.54 2.10 7.14
C GLN A 113 14.63 1.05 7.35
N VAL A 114 14.58 0.30 8.45
CA VAL A 114 15.65 -0.62 8.84
C VAL A 114 15.14 -2.05 8.91
N ARG A 115 14.14 -2.32 9.76
CA ARG A 115 13.76 -3.71 10.06
C ARG A 115 13.05 -4.43 8.93
N LEU A 116 12.18 -3.75 8.19
CA LEU A 116 11.46 -4.33 7.08
C LEU A 116 12.41 -4.72 5.94
N PRO A 117 13.32 -3.85 5.46
CA PRO A 117 14.36 -4.25 4.51
C PRO A 117 15.25 -5.39 5.00
N GLU A 118 15.70 -5.36 6.27
CA GLU A 118 16.50 -6.42 6.87
C GLU A 118 15.77 -7.78 6.89
N MET A 119 14.49 -7.77 7.26
CA MET A 119 13.65 -8.97 7.31
C MET A 119 13.40 -9.55 5.92
N LEU A 120 13.12 -8.69 4.93
CA LEU A 120 12.96 -9.09 3.53
C LEU A 120 14.25 -9.70 2.95
N ALA A 121 15.40 -9.10 3.24
CA ALA A 121 16.69 -9.65 2.82
C ALA A 121 16.96 -11.01 3.47
N SER A 122 16.69 -11.15 4.77
CA SER A 122 16.88 -12.39 5.52
C SER A 122 15.94 -13.51 5.01
N HIS A 123 14.67 -13.18 4.74
CA HIS A 123 13.69 -14.11 4.15
C HIS A 123 14.14 -14.60 2.78
N HIS A 124 14.60 -13.69 1.92
CA HIS A 124 15.11 -14.02 0.60
C HIS A 124 16.32 -14.97 0.67
N LEU A 125 17.28 -14.70 1.56
CA LEU A 125 18.43 -15.58 1.79
C LEU A 125 18.00 -16.96 2.31
N ALA A 126 17.03 -17.03 3.22
CA ALA A 126 16.48 -18.28 3.72
C ALA A 126 15.80 -19.08 2.59
N ASN A 127 15.13 -18.41 1.64
CA ASN A 127 14.44 -19.07 0.53
C ASN A 127 15.41 -19.57 -0.58
N ILE A 128 16.48 -18.82 -0.86
CA ILE A 128 17.53 -19.25 -1.80
C ILE A 128 18.33 -20.43 -1.23
N SER A 129 18.79 -20.33 0.02
CA SER A 129 19.63 -21.36 0.65
C SER A 129 18.91 -22.71 0.82
N THR A 130 17.60 -22.69 1.00
CA THR A 130 16.76 -23.90 1.14
C THR A 130 16.35 -24.51 -0.19
N SER A 131 16.37 -23.76 -1.30
CA SER A 131 16.04 -24.30 -2.63
C SER A 131 17.10 -25.27 -3.18
N SER A 132 18.32 -25.26 -2.63
CA SER A 132 19.44 -26.13 -3.06
C SER A 132 19.43 -27.53 -2.42
N LYS A 133 18.65 -27.76 -1.35
CA LYS A 133 18.52 -29.07 -0.68
C LYS A 133 17.06 -29.27 -0.27
N ASN A 134 16.42 -30.32 -0.79
CA ASN A 134 15.03 -30.78 -0.55
C ASN A 134 14.63 -31.05 0.93
N ILE A 135 15.31 -30.47 1.93
CA ILE A 135 15.33 -30.97 3.31
C ILE A 135 14.72 -29.98 4.32
N ASN A 136 14.54 -28.68 4.02
CA ASN A 136 14.12 -27.71 5.05
C ASN A 136 12.87 -26.86 4.67
N SER A 137 11.77 -27.51 4.26
CA SER A 137 10.48 -26.83 4.07
C SER A 137 9.97 -26.14 5.34
N GLU A 138 10.29 -26.69 6.51
CA GLU A 138 9.95 -26.14 7.83
C GLU A 138 10.59 -24.77 8.07
N LYS A 139 11.91 -24.63 7.82
CA LYS A 139 12.61 -23.34 7.98
C LYS A 139 12.11 -22.27 7.02
N LYS A 140 11.69 -22.67 5.82
CA LYS A 140 11.07 -21.75 4.84
C LYS A 140 9.67 -21.31 5.30
N ALA A 141 8.90 -22.22 5.88
CA ALA A 141 7.60 -21.90 6.48
C ALA A 141 7.77 -20.95 7.67
N GLU A 142 8.69 -21.25 8.59
CA GLU A 142 9.03 -20.40 9.74
C GLU A 142 9.48 -19.01 9.31
N ALA A 143 10.41 -18.90 8.35
CA ALA A 143 10.84 -17.60 7.83
C ALA A 143 9.68 -16.79 7.23
N SER A 144 8.75 -17.47 6.55
CA SER A 144 7.57 -16.82 5.95
C SER A 144 6.57 -16.37 7.02
N GLU A 145 6.41 -17.14 8.09
CA GLU A 145 5.58 -16.79 9.25
C GLU A 145 6.15 -15.58 9.99
N LEU A 146 7.46 -15.57 10.26
CA LEU A 146 8.14 -14.44 10.90
C LEU A 146 8.00 -13.16 10.06
N LEU A 147 8.18 -13.25 8.74
CA LEU A 147 7.93 -12.12 7.86
C LEU A 147 6.47 -11.66 7.94
N GLN A 148 5.51 -12.59 7.92
CA GLN A 148 4.09 -12.26 8.03
C GLN A 148 3.75 -11.55 9.34
N GLN A 149 4.33 -11.99 10.46
CA GLN A 149 4.16 -11.34 11.76
C GLN A 149 4.69 -9.90 11.74
N VAL A 150 5.84 -9.65 11.12
CA VAL A 150 6.39 -8.30 10.96
C VAL A 150 5.47 -7.43 10.10
N LEU A 151 5.01 -7.94 8.95
CA LEU A 151 4.09 -7.19 8.08
C LEU A 151 2.79 -6.84 8.79
N ASN A 152 2.18 -7.81 9.49
CA ASN A 152 0.98 -7.58 10.29
C ASN A 152 1.20 -6.54 11.39
N ASN A 153 2.35 -6.58 12.07
CA ASN A 153 2.67 -5.61 13.12
C ASN A 153 2.83 -4.19 12.57
N ILE A 154 3.49 -4.04 11.42
CA ILE A 154 3.65 -2.74 10.76
C ILE A 154 2.28 -2.21 10.32
N GLU A 155 1.49 -3.04 9.64
CA GLU A 155 0.17 -2.65 9.14
C GLU A 155 -0.77 -2.24 10.28
N GLN A 156 -0.86 -3.04 11.35
CA GLN A 156 -1.69 -2.71 12.51
C GLN A 156 -1.25 -1.42 13.21
N ARG A 157 0.05 -1.16 13.33
CA ARG A 157 0.55 0.08 13.92
C ARG A 157 0.20 1.30 13.07
N LEU A 158 0.27 1.15 11.75
CA LEU A 158 -0.18 2.20 10.83
C LEU A 158 -1.68 2.45 10.98
N ASP A 159 -2.50 1.39 11.07
CA ASP A 159 -3.95 1.51 11.27
C ASP A 159 -4.27 2.30 12.54
N VAL A 160 -3.66 1.93 13.68
CA VAL A 160 -3.87 2.65 14.95
C VAL A 160 -3.46 4.13 14.83
N LEU A 161 -2.31 4.43 14.22
CA LEU A 161 -1.86 5.81 14.06
C LEU A 161 -2.77 6.62 13.14
N LEU A 162 -3.27 6.02 12.05
CA LEU A 162 -4.21 6.68 11.14
C LEU A 162 -5.56 6.93 11.82
N ASP A 163 -6.08 5.95 12.56
CA ASP A 163 -7.33 6.07 13.32
C ASP A 163 -7.25 7.17 14.39
N GLU A 164 -6.15 7.21 15.15
CA GLU A 164 -5.91 8.26 16.15
C GLU A 164 -5.86 9.65 15.52
N MET A 165 -5.25 9.77 14.34
CA MET A 165 -5.16 11.04 13.61
C MET A 165 -6.52 11.48 13.05
N GLU A 166 -7.30 10.56 12.48
CA GLU A 166 -8.66 10.87 12.02
C GLU A 166 -9.55 11.34 13.19
N ALA A 167 -9.49 10.64 14.33
CA ALA A 167 -10.23 11.00 15.52
C ALA A 167 -9.85 12.40 16.05
N GLN A 168 -8.56 12.72 16.08
CA GLN A 168 -8.07 14.02 16.50
C GLN A 168 -8.56 15.14 15.57
N HIS A 169 -8.43 14.96 14.26
CA HIS A 169 -8.89 15.95 13.28
C HIS A 169 -10.39 16.22 13.39
N LEU A 170 -11.19 15.16 13.56
CA LEU A 170 -12.62 15.29 13.72
C LEU A 170 -13.00 16.01 15.02
N GLN A 171 -12.23 15.79 16.09
CA GLN A 171 -12.39 16.53 17.34
C GLN A 171 -12.06 18.02 17.16
N ASP A 172 -10.99 18.36 16.44
CA ASP A 172 -10.62 19.75 16.18
C ASP A 172 -11.69 20.47 15.33
N LEU A 173 -12.24 19.81 14.31
CA LEU A 173 -13.37 20.32 13.54
C LEU A 173 -14.60 20.59 14.42
N ARG A 174 -14.91 19.69 15.36
CA ARG A 174 -16.02 19.89 16.31
C ARG A 174 -15.79 21.10 17.22
N VAL A 175 -14.57 21.28 17.72
CA VAL A 175 -14.20 22.44 18.54
C VAL A 175 -14.34 23.74 17.76
N MET A 176 -13.83 23.78 16.52
CA MET A 176 -13.97 24.95 15.65
C MET A 176 -15.43 25.29 15.36
N LYS A 177 -16.26 24.29 15.05
CA LYS A 177 -17.69 24.46 14.86
C LYS A 177 -18.34 25.11 16.09
N ASN A 178 -18.10 24.55 17.28
CA ASN A 178 -18.68 25.06 18.53
C ASN A 178 -18.18 26.48 18.85
N TYR A 179 -16.93 26.80 18.52
CA TYR A 179 -16.38 28.14 18.69
C TYR A 179 -17.12 29.15 17.81
N ILE A 180 -17.33 28.85 16.53
CA ILE A 180 -18.10 29.71 15.61
C ILE A 180 -19.55 29.88 16.11
N ASP A 181 -20.22 28.77 16.45
CA ASP A 181 -21.60 28.79 16.94
C ASP A 181 -21.77 29.66 18.20
N SER A 182 -20.74 29.75 19.05
CA SER A 182 -20.77 30.57 20.28
C SER A 182 -20.54 32.07 20.07
N HIS A 183 -20.08 32.50 18.89
CA HIS A 183 -19.89 33.92 18.55
C HIS A 183 -21.03 34.49 17.68
N ASP A 184 -21.96 33.65 17.22
CA ASP A 184 -23.17 34.03 16.48
C ASP A 184 -24.42 34.23 17.39
N SER A 185 -24.25 34.18 18.72
CA SER A 185 -25.27 34.52 19.75
C SER A 185 -24.98 35.85 20.43
#